data_AF-A0A7V6P9X7-F1
#
_entry.id   AF-A0A7V6P9X7-F1
#
_cell.length_a   1.000
_cell.length_b   1.000
_cell.length_c   1.000
_cell.angle_alpha   90.00
_cell.angle_beta   90.00
_cell.angle_gamma   90.00
#
_symmetry.space_group_name_H-M   'P 1'
#
loop_
_entity.id
_entity.type
_entity.pdbx_description
1 polymer ?
#
loop_
_entity_poly.entity_id
_entity_poly.type
_entity_poly.pdbx_seq_one_letter_code
_entity_poly.pdbx_strand_id
1 'polypeptide(L)'
;MLIGIAAKVGAPLVKEVLQRQLGGAAGNVAGSVIDMIAGKLGVEVDDLPSQDPDELGNAIKEVERDNADVLRINLESQRETSRLLLAPLEAKQPTWTWAWLPAWQWFLLLAWFWRIVLAPTVNGALNANVELVPLSDLAWITTVYMGLHMGGNTAKSFFQARWGK
;
A
#
# COMPACT_ATOMS: atom_id res chain seq x y z
N MET A 1 -13.56 -16.42 9.24
CA MET A 1 -14.93 -16.94 9.03
C MET A 1 -15.40 -16.76 7.59
N LEU A 2 -15.54 -15.52 7.10
CA LEU A 2 -16.04 -15.21 5.73
C LEU A 2 -15.30 -15.93 4.59
N ILE A 3 -13.97 -16.05 4.67
CA ILE A 3 -13.15 -16.79 3.68
C ILE A 3 -13.58 -18.27 3.57
N GLY A 4 -13.88 -18.90 4.70
CA GLY A 4 -14.29 -20.32 4.74
C GLY A 4 -15.68 -20.51 4.13
N ILE A 5 -16.59 -19.57 4.38
CA ILE A 5 -17.94 -19.59 3.80
C ILE A 5 -17.86 -19.31 2.30
N ALA A 6 -17.09 -18.31 1.87
CA ALA A 6 -16.84 -18.02 0.46
C ALA A 6 -16.29 -19.24 -0.30
N ALA A 7 -15.36 -19.99 0.32
CA ALA A 7 -14.86 -21.24 -0.25
C ALA A 7 -15.95 -22.33 -0.35
N LYS A 8 -16.79 -22.48 0.67
CA LYS A 8 -17.87 -23.49 0.72
C LYS A 8 -18.97 -23.20 -0.30
N VAL A 9 -19.28 -21.92 -0.54
CA VAL A 9 -20.34 -21.50 -1.47
C VAL A 9 -19.86 -21.32 -2.91
N GLY A 10 -18.58 -21.57 -3.19
CA GLY A 10 -18.03 -21.46 -4.54
C GLY A 10 -17.91 -20.03 -5.03
N ALA A 11 -17.55 -19.11 -4.14
CA ALA A 11 -17.26 -17.70 -4.43
C ALA A 11 -15.73 -17.45 -4.45
N PRO A 12 -15.01 -17.86 -5.53
CA PRO A 12 -13.57 -17.77 -5.62
C PRO A 12 -12.99 -16.34 -5.63
N LEU A 13 -13.66 -15.37 -6.26
CA LEU A 13 -13.16 -13.99 -6.34
C LEU A 13 -13.22 -13.29 -4.99
N VAL A 14 -14.35 -13.41 -4.29
CA VAL A 14 -14.54 -12.89 -2.93
C VAL A 14 -13.54 -13.55 -1.98
N LYS A 15 -13.35 -14.87 -2.09
CA LYS A 15 -12.34 -15.59 -1.31
C LYS A 15 -10.93 -15.04 -1.56
N GLU A 16 -10.52 -14.86 -2.81
CA GLU A 16 -9.18 -14.38 -3.17
C GLU A 16 -8.93 -12.96 -2.63
N VAL A 17 -9.93 -12.08 -2.77
CA VAL A 17 -9.88 -10.70 -2.24
C VAL A 17 -9.73 -10.70 -0.71
N LEU A 18 -10.55 -11.48 0.01
CA LEU A 18 -10.50 -11.57 1.47
C LEU A 18 -9.20 -12.23 1.99
N GLN A 19 -8.64 -13.20 1.27
CA GLN A 19 -7.38 -13.84 1.65
C GLN A 19 -6.17 -12.90 1.54
N ARG A 20 -6.11 -12.08 0.49
CA ARG A 20 -4.98 -11.17 0.27
C ARG A 20 -4.93 -10.01 1.28
N GLN A 21 -6.05 -9.61 1.88
CA GLN A 21 -6.08 -8.56 2.89
C GLN A 21 -5.29 -8.91 4.17
N LEU A 22 -5.17 -10.20 4.50
CA LEU A 22 -4.40 -10.65 5.68
C LEU A 22 -2.87 -10.54 5.48
N GLY A 23 -2.39 -10.19 4.28
CA GLY A 23 -0.97 -10.17 3.92
C GLY A 23 -0.33 -8.81 3.62
N GLY A 24 -1.06 -7.68 3.67
CA GLY A 24 -0.51 -6.35 3.36
C GLY A 24 -1.55 -5.23 3.28
N ALA A 25 -1.08 -3.98 3.08
CA ALA A 25 -1.80 -2.71 3.19
C ALA A 25 -2.90 -2.45 2.13
N ALA A 26 -3.75 -3.44 1.83
CA ALA A 26 -4.83 -3.37 0.84
C ALA A 26 -6.22 -3.43 1.51
N GLY A 27 -6.47 -2.56 2.49
CA GLY A 27 -7.72 -2.54 3.27
C GLY A 27 -8.97 -2.15 2.48
N ASN A 28 -8.84 -1.46 1.34
CA ASN A 28 -9.98 -0.77 0.72
C ASN A 28 -10.93 -1.70 -0.05
N VAL A 29 -10.41 -2.64 -0.86
CA VAL A 29 -11.28 -3.49 -1.71
C VAL A 29 -11.96 -4.56 -0.88
N ALA A 30 -11.22 -5.21 0.01
CA ALA A 30 -11.76 -6.25 0.85
C ALA A 30 -12.68 -5.68 1.95
N GLY A 31 -12.40 -4.48 2.47
CA GLY A 31 -13.35 -3.71 3.28
C GLY A 31 -14.65 -3.43 2.51
N SER A 32 -14.56 -2.93 1.28
CA SER A 32 -15.75 -2.70 0.43
C SER A 32 -16.53 -3.99 0.15
N VAL A 33 -15.88 -5.14 -0.03
CA VAL A 33 -16.57 -6.43 -0.17
C VAL A 33 -17.31 -6.82 1.12
N ILE A 34 -16.70 -6.58 2.28
CA ILE A 34 -17.34 -6.82 3.57
C ILE A 34 -18.57 -5.89 3.74
N ASP A 35 -18.45 -4.61 3.38
CA ASP A 35 -19.55 -3.65 3.41
C ASP A 35 -20.69 -4.05 2.46
N MET A 36 -20.38 -4.56 1.26
CA MET A 36 -21.38 -5.04 0.31
C MET A 36 -22.12 -6.28 0.83
N ILE A 37 -21.40 -7.20 1.49
CA ILE A 37 -22.02 -8.38 2.12
C ILE A 37 -22.95 -7.94 3.26
N ALA A 38 -22.51 -7.02 4.11
CA ALA A 38 -23.33 -6.45 5.18
C ALA A 38 -24.57 -5.73 4.64
N GLY A 39 -24.41 -4.93 3.58
CA GLY A 39 -25.52 -4.24 2.91
C GLY A 39 -26.55 -5.18 2.29
N LYS A 40 -26.14 -6.34 1.77
CA LYS A 40 -27.06 -7.37 1.26
C LYS A 40 -27.89 -8.03 2.38
N LEU A 41 -27.33 -8.12 3.57
CA LEU A 41 -27.99 -8.67 4.75
C LEU A 41 -28.74 -7.60 5.57
N GLY A 42 -28.51 -6.32 5.29
CA GLY A 42 -29.12 -5.21 6.02
C GLY A 42 -28.60 -5.07 7.45
N VAL A 43 -27.39 -5.56 7.72
CA VAL A 43 -26.77 -5.55 9.06
C VAL A 43 -25.49 -4.71 9.07
N GLU A 44 -25.00 -4.36 10.25
CA GLU A 44 -23.67 -3.77 10.37
C GLU A 44 -22.58 -4.83 10.18
N VAL A 45 -21.38 -4.38 9.78
CA VAL A 45 -20.23 -5.27 9.55
C VAL A 45 -19.87 -6.09 10.79
N ASP A 46 -20.00 -5.48 11.98
CA ASP A 46 -19.70 -6.12 13.26
C ASP A 46 -20.70 -7.24 13.62
N ASP A 47 -21.89 -7.23 13.01
CA ASP A 47 -22.94 -8.23 13.22
C ASP A 47 -22.85 -9.42 12.25
N LEU A 48 -21.98 -9.34 11.22
CA LEU A 48 -21.75 -10.42 10.26
C LEU A 48 -21.40 -11.77 10.89
N PRO A 49 -20.58 -11.87 11.97
CA PRO A 49 -20.27 -13.15 12.60
C PRO A 49 -21.47 -13.81 13.28
N SER A 50 -22.52 -13.05 13.59
CA SER A 50 -23.73 -13.51 14.27
C SER A 50 -24.82 -13.96 13.29
N GLN A 51 -24.63 -13.75 11.99
CA GLN A 51 -25.59 -14.12 10.95
C GLN A 51 -25.58 -15.62 10.66
N ASP A 52 -26.70 -16.12 10.15
CA ASP A 52 -26.81 -17.50 9.73
C ASP A 52 -25.79 -17.82 8.61
N PRO A 53 -25.03 -18.93 8.70
CA PRO A 53 -24.02 -19.27 7.71
C PRO A 53 -24.55 -19.47 6.29
N ASP A 54 -25.80 -19.90 6.13
CA ASP A 54 -26.41 -20.11 4.81
C ASP A 54 -26.88 -18.79 4.20
N GLU A 55 -27.44 -17.88 5.00
CA GLU A 55 -27.78 -16.50 4.57
C GLU A 55 -26.52 -15.72 4.18
N LEU A 56 -25.48 -15.79 5.02
CA LEU A 56 -24.17 -15.19 4.74
C LEU A 56 -23.56 -15.76 3.46
N GLY A 57 -23.73 -17.07 3.23
CA GLY A 57 -23.31 -17.76 2.03
C GLY A 57 -24.02 -17.28 0.76
N ASN A 58 -25.33 -17.03 0.85
CA ASN A 58 -26.13 -16.49 -0.26
C ASN A 58 -25.73 -15.04 -0.57
N ALA A 59 -25.56 -14.20 0.45
CA ALA A 59 -25.09 -12.83 0.29
C ALA A 59 -23.71 -12.79 -0.40
N ILE A 60 -22.77 -13.65 0.01
CA ILE A 60 -21.46 -13.77 -0.63
C ILE A 60 -21.57 -14.16 -2.12
N LYS A 61 -22.41 -15.15 -2.44
CA LYS A 61 -22.65 -15.56 -3.84
C LYS A 61 -23.21 -14.42 -4.69
N GLU A 62 -24.16 -13.67 -4.13
CA GLU A 62 -24.73 -12.52 -4.83
C GLU A 62 -23.71 -11.41 -5.04
N VAL A 63 -22.93 -11.06 -4.02
CA VAL A 63 -21.87 -10.05 -4.14
C VAL A 63 -20.86 -10.46 -5.19
N GLU A 64 -20.44 -11.72 -5.22
CA GLU A 64 -19.54 -12.22 -6.26
C GLU A 64 -20.17 -12.12 -7.65
N ARG A 65 -21.43 -12.55 -7.80
CA ARG A 65 -22.13 -12.52 -9.10
C ARG A 65 -22.30 -11.09 -9.61
N ASP A 66 -22.75 -10.19 -8.74
CA ASP A 66 -23.11 -8.82 -9.10
C ASP A 66 -21.86 -7.95 -9.32
N ASN A 67 -20.69 -8.34 -8.78
CA ASN A 67 -19.44 -7.56 -8.86
C ASN A 67 -18.27 -8.32 -9.52
N ALA A 68 -18.53 -9.44 -10.20
CA ALA A 68 -17.49 -10.32 -10.74
C ALA A 68 -16.44 -9.57 -11.58
N ASP A 69 -16.89 -8.66 -12.45
CA ASP A 69 -16.00 -7.87 -13.30
C ASP A 69 -15.10 -6.92 -12.50
N VAL A 70 -15.66 -6.23 -11.52
CA VAL A 70 -14.91 -5.28 -10.67
C VAL A 70 -13.90 -6.01 -9.80
N LEU A 71 -14.29 -7.16 -9.21
CA LEU A 71 -13.40 -7.99 -8.40
C LEU A 71 -12.25 -8.53 -9.27
N ARG A 72 -12.55 -9.01 -10.47
CA ARG A 72 -11.55 -9.49 -11.43
C ARG A 72 -10.56 -8.39 -11.83
N ILE A 73 -11.05 -7.21 -12.23
CA ILE A 73 -10.19 -6.07 -12.62
C ILE A 73 -9.26 -5.67 -11.47
N ASN A 74 -9.76 -5.64 -10.23
CA ASN A 74 -8.94 -5.34 -9.06
C ASN A 74 -7.86 -6.41 -8.83
N LEU A 75 -8.21 -7.69 -8.92
CA LEU A 75 -7.26 -8.79 -8.76
C LEU A 75 -6.20 -8.79 -9.86
N GLU A 76 -6.58 -8.52 -11.11
CA GLU A 76 -5.66 -8.40 -12.25
C GLU A 76 -4.74 -7.19 -12.08
N SER A 77 -5.29 -6.03 -11.72
CA SER A 77 -4.49 -4.82 -11.45
C SER A 77 -3.45 -5.05 -10.36
N GLN A 78 -3.80 -5.77 -9.29
CA GLN A 78 -2.85 -6.12 -8.22
C GLN A 78 -1.78 -7.11 -8.68
N ARG A 79 -2.13 -8.10 -9.51
CA ARG A 79 -1.17 -9.05 -10.09
C ARG A 79 -0.18 -8.34 -10.99
N GLU A 80 -0.66 -7.45 -11.87
CA GLU A 80 0.20 -6.65 -12.73
C GLU A 80 1.08 -5.69 -11.94
N THR A 81 0.57 -5.08 -10.86
CA THR A 81 1.38 -4.27 -9.96
C THR A 81 2.52 -5.08 -9.34
N SER A 82 2.21 -6.28 -8.84
CA SER A 82 3.22 -7.18 -8.26
C SER A 82 4.27 -7.59 -9.30
N ARG A 83 3.82 -7.90 -10.52
CA ARG A 83 4.68 -8.22 -11.65
C ARG A 83 5.60 -7.05 -12.03
N LEU A 84 5.08 -5.84 -12.08
CA LEU A 84 5.86 -4.63 -12.38
C LEU A 84 6.91 -4.33 -11.31
N LEU A 85 6.62 -4.63 -10.04
CA LEU A 85 7.60 -4.48 -8.95
C LEU A 85 8.74 -5.49 -9.05
N LEU A 86 8.46 -6.70 -9.53
CA LEU A 86 9.46 -7.77 -9.70
C LEU A 86 10.19 -7.71 -11.04
N ALA A 87 9.60 -7.06 -12.05
CA ALA A 87 10.16 -6.97 -13.40
C ALA A 87 11.61 -6.45 -13.45
N PRO A 88 12.05 -5.46 -12.64
CA PRO A 88 13.45 -5.03 -12.61
C PRO A 88 14.41 -6.08 -12.07
N LEU A 89 13.95 -6.99 -11.21
CA LEU A 89 14.75 -8.08 -10.64
C LEU A 89 14.84 -9.28 -11.60
N GLU A 90 13.77 -9.54 -12.36
CA GLU A 90 13.68 -10.64 -13.32
C GLU A 90 14.29 -10.30 -14.69
N ALA A 91 14.13 -9.05 -15.12
CA ALA A 91 14.82 -8.55 -16.27
C ALA A 91 16.30 -8.49 -15.90
N LYS A 92 17.14 -9.31 -16.56
CA LYS A 92 18.61 -9.31 -16.44
C LYS A 92 19.24 -8.00 -16.96
N GLN A 93 18.63 -6.87 -16.65
CA GLN A 93 19.07 -5.54 -16.95
C GLN A 93 20.40 -5.29 -16.23
N PRO A 94 21.24 -4.39 -16.73
CA PRO A 94 22.38 -3.91 -15.96
C PRO A 94 21.92 -3.21 -14.68
N THR A 95 22.58 -3.48 -13.55
CA THR A 95 22.23 -2.96 -12.23
C THR A 95 22.15 -1.43 -12.17
N TRP A 96 22.96 -0.71 -12.95
CA TRP A 96 22.93 0.77 -12.98
C TRP A 96 21.58 1.35 -13.43
N THR A 97 20.77 0.59 -14.18
CA THR A 97 19.47 1.07 -14.69
C THR A 97 18.43 1.25 -13.58
N TRP A 98 18.52 0.47 -12.50
CA TRP A 98 17.57 0.52 -11.37
C TRP A 98 18.23 0.81 -10.02
N ALA A 99 19.51 0.48 -9.82
CA ALA A 99 20.16 0.53 -8.50
C ALA A 99 20.30 1.95 -7.95
N TRP A 100 20.20 2.98 -8.80
CA TRP A 100 20.18 4.37 -8.37
C TRP A 100 18.94 4.70 -7.52
N LEU A 101 17.81 3.99 -7.69
CA LEU A 101 16.59 4.16 -6.89
C LEU A 101 16.81 3.80 -5.41
N PRO A 102 17.20 2.56 -5.05
CA PRO A 102 17.51 2.22 -3.67
C PRO A 102 18.75 2.97 -3.17
N ALA A 103 19.72 3.30 -4.04
CA ALA A 103 20.89 4.09 -3.63
C ALA A 103 20.49 5.46 -3.05
N TRP A 104 19.51 6.14 -3.65
CA TRP A 104 18.98 7.40 -3.09
C TRP A 104 18.30 7.21 -1.73
N GLN A 105 17.57 6.11 -1.52
CA GLN A 105 16.97 5.81 -0.22
C GLN A 105 18.03 5.61 0.85
N TRP A 106 19.06 4.82 0.55
CA TRP A 106 20.19 4.61 1.45
C TRP A 106 20.98 5.88 1.71
N PHE A 107 21.16 6.73 0.69
CA PHE A 107 21.79 8.03 0.84
C PHE A 107 21.00 8.94 1.80
N LEU A 108 19.69 9.06 1.62
CA LEU A 108 18.85 9.86 2.50
C LEU A 108 18.86 9.31 3.93
N LEU A 109 18.74 7.99 4.10
CA LEU A 109 18.84 7.33 5.40
C LEU A 109 20.17 7.65 6.09
N LEU A 110 21.29 7.54 5.35
CA LEU A 110 22.61 7.88 5.83
C LEU A 110 22.72 9.36 6.21
N ALA A 111 22.16 10.27 5.41
CA ALA A 111 22.20 11.70 5.67
C ALA A 111 21.43 12.07 6.96
N TRP A 112 20.25 11.46 7.17
CA TRP A 112 19.47 11.59 8.40
C TRP A 112 20.21 10.99 9.60
N PHE A 113 20.75 9.79 9.46
CA PHE A 113 21.52 9.11 10.50
C PHE A 113 22.77 9.90 10.88
N TRP A 114 23.51 10.42 9.89
CA TRP A 114 24.67 11.28 10.11
C TRP A 114 24.28 12.51 10.92
N ARG A 115 23.20 13.20 10.52
CA ARG A 115 22.77 14.44 11.16
C ARG A 115 22.28 14.27 12.60
N ILE A 116 21.54 13.19 12.87
CA ILE A 116 20.86 12.98 14.15
C ILE A 116 21.75 12.20 15.13
N VAL A 117 22.44 11.18 14.65
CA VAL A 117 23.18 10.25 15.50
C VAL A 117 24.67 10.52 15.40
N LEU A 118 25.24 10.41 14.20
CA LEU A 118 26.69 10.27 14.06
C LEU A 118 27.45 11.56 14.37
N ALA A 119 27.07 12.69 13.77
CA ALA A 119 27.76 13.95 13.95
C ALA A 119 27.62 14.53 15.38
N PRO A 120 26.44 14.48 16.05
CA PRO A 120 26.34 14.85 17.47
C PRO A 120 27.16 13.93 18.38
N THR A 121 27.19 12.62 18.10
CA THR A 121 28.00 11.66 18.86
C THR A 121 29.49 11.95 18.71
N VAL A 122 29.95 12.24 17.50
CA VAL A 122 31.36 12.61 17.21
C VAL A 122 31.73 13.92 17.89
N ASN A 123 30.87 14.95 17.79
CA ASN A 123 31.10 16.23 18.45
C ASN A 123 31.16 16.06 19.99
N GLY A 124 30.27 15.25 20.56
CA GLY A 124 30.27 14.98 22.00
C GLY A 124 31.43 14.11 22.48
N ALA A 125 31.79 13.07 21.73
CA ALA A 125 32.81 12.10 22.15
C ALA A 125 34.24 12.58 21.90
N LEU A 126 34.47 13.29 20.79
CA LEU A 126 35.80 13.76 20.37
C LEU A 126 36.01 15.26 20.62
N ASN A 127 35.03 15.94 21.21
CA ASN A 127 34.99 17.40 21.33
C ASN A 127 35.25 18.09 19.97
N ALA A 128 34.78 17.45 18.90
CA ALA A 128 34.90 17.94 17.54
C ALA A 128 33.86 19.03 17.28
N ASN A 129 34.07 19.84 16.23
CA ASN A 129 33.12 20.85 15.79
C ASN A 129 32.71 20.61 14.34
N VAL A 130 32.14 19.43 14.10
CA VAL A 130 31.56 19.08 12.79
C VAL A 130 30.31 19.94 12.59
N GLU A 131 30.32 20.73 11.52
CA GLU A 131 29.16 21.53 11.10
C GLU A 131 28.02 20.61 10.66
N LEU A 132 26.81 20.96 11.10
CA LEU A 132 25.62 20.16 10.87
C LEU A 132 24.77 20.79 9.80
N VAL A 133 24.44 20.03 8.76
CA VAL A 133 23.49 20.45 7.72
C VAL A 133 22.17 20.86 8.39
N PRO A 134 21.56 22.00 7.99
CA PRO A 134 20.26 22.41 8.50
C PRO A 134 19.20 21.32 8.29
N LEU A 135 18.33 21.11 9.29
CA LEU A 135 17.22 20.16 9.17
C LEU A 135 16.25 20.56 8.05
N SER A 136 16.12 21.86 7.76
CA SER A 136 15.34 22.38 6.63
C SER A 136 15.78 21.80 5.30
N ASP A 137 17.10 21.69 5.09
CA ASP A 137 17.67 21.30 3.81
C ASP A 137 17.52 19.79 3.60
N LEU A 138 17.71 19.01 4.68
CA LEU A 138 17.41 17.58 4.73
C LEU A 138 15.92 17.29 4.49
N ALA A 139 15.04 18.07 5.11
CA ALA A 139 13.60 17.95 4.89
C ALA A 139 13.23 18.31 3.44
N TRP A 140 13.84 19.36 2.88
CA TRP A 140 13.60 19.78 1.51
C TRP A 140 14.01 18.72 0.50
N ILE A 141 15.24 18.21 0.55
CA ILE A 141 15.72 17.18 -0.38
C ILE A 141 14.90 15.88 -0.26
N THR A 142 14.52 15.50 0.97
CA THR A 142 13.65 14.34 1.21
C THR A 142 12.26 14.57 0.60
N THR A 143 11.71 15.77 0.73
CA THR A 143 10.41 16.13 0.14
C THR A 143 10.46 16.09 -1.38
N VAL A 144 11.52 16.64 -1.99
CA VAL A 144 11.71 16.58 -3.44
C VAL A 144 11.82 15.13 -3.92
N TYR A 145 12.61 14.30 -3.22
CA TYR A 145 12.74 12.88 -3.53
C TYR A 145 11.39 12.14 -3.46
N MET A 146 10.64 12.33 -2.37
CA MET A 146 9.30 11.75 -2.21
C MET A 146 8.32 12.24 -3.29
N GLY A 147 8.37 13.53 -3.64
CA GLY A 147 7.54 14.11 -4.69
C GLY A 147 7.81 13.49 -6.06
N LEU A 148 9.09 13.34 -6.43
CA LEU A 148 9.50 12.77 -7.70
C LEU A 148 9.23 11.27 -7.79
N HIS A 149 9.40 10.52 -6.71
CA HIS A 149 9.38 9.05 -6.75
C HIS A 149 8.07 8.42 -6.25
N MET A 150 7.41 9.02 -5.26
CA MET A 150 6.18 8.49 -4.68
C MET A 150 4.95 9.32 -5.06
N GLY A 151 5.16 10.54 -5.57
CA GLY A 151 4.16 11.59 -5.46
C GLY A 151 3.64 12.18 -6.76
N GLY A 152 3.87 11.62 -7.94
CA GLY A 152 3.35 12.22 -9.19
C GLY A 152 1.84 12.51 -9.12
N ASN A 153 1.04 11.55 -8.62
CA ASN A 153 -0.40 11.72 -8.40
C ASN A 153 -0.77 12.43 -7.09
N THR A 154 0.03 12.33 -6.03
CA THR A 154 -0.20 13.01 -4.75
C THR A 154 0.10 14.50 -4.83
N ALA A 155 1.18 14.87 -5.50
CA ALA A 155 1.50 16.23 -5.87
C ALA A 155 0.42 16.77 -6.82
N LYS A 156 0.07 16.04 -7.89
CA LYS A 156 -1.00 16.46 -8.82
C LYS A 156 -2.35 16.69 -8.11
N SER A 157 -2.76 15.80 -7.21
CA SER A 157 -4.00 15.95 -6.43
C SER A 157 -3.92 17.10 -5.42
N PHE A 158 -2.79 17.30 -4.75
CA PHE A 158 -2.56 18.48 -3.91
C PHE A 158 -2.62 19.78 -4.73
N PHE A 159 -1.98 19.82 -5.89
CA PHE A 159 -2.00 20.97 -6.79
C PHE A 159 -3.40 21.25 -7.34
N GLN A 160 -4.14 20.22 -7.75
CA GLN A 160 -5.55 20.35 -8.18
C GLN A 160 -6.45 20.85 -7.04
N ALA A 161 -6.31 20.31 -5.82
CA ALA A 161 -7.10 20.74 -4.68
C ALA A 161 -6.79 22.19 -4.26
N ARG A 162 -5.55 22.65 -4.45
CA ARG A 162 -5.07 23.97 -3.99
C ARG A 162 -5.23 25.07 -5.05
N TRP A 163 -5.08 24.75 -6.34
CA TRP A 163 -5.01 25.72 -7.44
C TRP A 163 -5.84 25.33 -8.69
N GLY A 164 -6.51 24.18 -8.69
CA GLY A 164 -7.43 23.78 -9.76
C GLY A 164 -8.77 24.49 -9.62
N LYS A 165 -8.84 25.75 -10.08
CA LYS A 165 -10.08 26.36 -10.57
C LYS A 165 -10.04 26.42 -12.09
#